data_AF-A0AAE0TRR8-F1
#
_entry.id   AF-A0AAE0TRR8-F1
#
_cell.length_a   1.000
_cell.length_b   1.000
_cell.length_c   1.000
_cell.angle_alpha   90.00
_cell.angle_beta   90.00
_cell.angle_gamma   90.00
#
_symmetry.space_group_name_H-M   'P 1'
#
loop_
_entity.id
_entity.type
_entity.pdbx_description
1 polymer ?
#
loop_
_entity_poly.entity_id
_entity_poly.type
_entity_poly.pdbx_seq_one_letter_code
_entity_poly.pdbx_strand_id
1 'polypeptide(L)'
;MTFQIFERDTNPYHRGKGWALYSHWVLDDFLSLLPQHLINRLPETYIDPQATARGENGRFTFFDLSTDEAKWQVPPTRRLRLSRNKLRNLLLDGIDVQWAKRGVNIIQDGEGLEAHFDNGFTVAVPVRFLGASTITPADVGKRFKELDPFCFQGGDPQTDSFLFFSFLDTPTSNDRNTDSDFEC
;
A
#
# COMPACT_ATOMS: atom_id res chain seq x y z
N MET A 1 22.04 7.71 -9.05
CA MET A 1 21.73 6.33 -8.65
C MET A 1 20.68 5.79 -9.61
N THR A 2 20.92 4.63 -10.19
CA THR A 2 19.96 3.89 -11.03
C THR A 2 19.22 2.90 -10.14
N PHE A 3 17.90 3.01 -10.07
CA PHE A 3 17.04 2.02 -9.41
C PHE A 3 16.33 1.18 -10.47
N GLN A 4 15.93 -0.04 -10.10
CA GLN A 4 15.12 -0.93 -10.93
C GLN A 4 13.85 -1.27 -10.16
N ILE A 5 12.70 -1.26 -10.83
CA ILE A 5 11.42 -1.62 -10.23
C ILE A 5 10.88 -2.86 -10.92
N PHE A 6 10.63 -3.89 -10.13
CA PHE A 6 10.02 -5.14 -10.58
C PHE A 6 8.59 -5.22 -10.03
N GLU A 7 7.60 -5.41 -10.90
CA GLU A 7 6.19 -5.50 -10.52
C GLU A 7 5.59 -6.81 -11.01
N ARG A 8 4.80 -7.46 -10.14
CA ARG A 8 4.13 -8.73 -10.42
C ARG A 8 3.05 -8.58 -11.47
N ASP A 9 2.31 -7.48 -11.44
CA ASP A 9 1.25 -7.21 -12.41
C ASP A 9 1.81 -7.25 -13.85
N THR A 10 0.99 -7.65 -14.82
CA THR A 10 1.45 -7.76 -16.22
C THR A 10 1.52 -6.40 -16.93
N ASN A 11 0.81 -5.39 -16.41
CA ASN A 11 0.74 -4.04 -16.94
C ASN A 11 0.12 -3.10 -15.87
N PRO A 12 0.20 -1.76 -16.03
CA PRO A 12 -0.30 -0.81 -15.03
C PRO A 12 -1.82 -0.90 -14.77
N TYR A 13 -2.59 -1.44 -15.71
CA TYR A 13 -4.06 -1.52 -15.65
C TYR A 13 -4.57 -2.87 -15.13
N HIS A 14 -3.69 -3.83 -14.80
CA HIS A 14 -4.06 -5.18 -14.41
C HIS A 14 -4.99 -5.21 -13.19
N ARG A 15 -4.73 -4.37 -12.19
CA ARG A 15 -5.61 -4.21 -11.01
C ARG A 15 -6.66 -3.14 -11.32
N GLY A 16 -7.71 -3.52 -12.06
CA GLY A 16 -8.79 -2.60 -12.46
C GLY A 16 -9.61 -1.96 -11.33
N LYS A 17 -9.28 -2.23 -10.04
CA LYS A 17 -10.00 -1.72 -8.87
C LYS A 17 -9.07 -1.00 -7.90
N GLY A 18 -9.43 0.23 -7.52
CA GLY A 18 -8.74 1.02 -6.52
C GLY A 18 -9.59 2.23 -6.14
N TRP A 19 -10.00 2.32 -4.88
CA TRP A 19 -10.83 3.42 -4.37
C TRP A 19 -9.96 4.64 -4.02
N ALA A 20 -10.56 5.62 -3.36
CA ALA A 20 -9.87 6.81 -2.87
C ALA A 20 -8.81 6.45 -1.82
N LEU A 21 -7.63 7.05 -1.95
CA LEU A 21 -6.61 7.14 -0.91
C LEU A 21 -6.73 8.53 -0.25
N TYR A 22 -6.68 8.55 1.07
CA TYR A 22 -6.60 9.79 1.84
C TYR A 22 -5.17 10.01 2.29
N SER A 23 -4.56 11.11 1.87
CA SER A 23 -3.25 11.55 2.37
C SER A 23 -3.43 12.74 3.30
N HIS A 24 -3.08 12.57 4.57
CA HIS A 24 -3.19 13.59 5.61
C HIS A 24 -1.80 13.86 6.21
N TRP A 25 -1.40 13.17 7.28
CA TRP A 25 -0.15 13.47 7.99
C TRP A 25 1.10 13.35 7.13
N VAL A 26 1.15 12.39 6.21
CA VAL A 26 2.29 12.18 5.30
C VAL A 26 2.25 13.10 4.06
N LEU A 27 1.25 13.98 3.93
CA LEU A 27 1.03 14.72 2.69
C LEU A 27 2.22 15.61 2.34
N ASP A 28 2.74 16.36 3.30
CA ASP A 28 3.85 17.29 3.04
C ASP A 28 5.15 16.53 2.71
N ASP A 29 5.45 15.45 3.43
CA ASP A 29 6.59 14.57 3.11
C ASP A 29 6.43 13.95 1.73
N PHE A 30 5.25 13.43 1.42
CA PHE A 30 4.95 12.86 0.11
C PHE A 30 5.18 13.88 -1.01
N LEU A 31 4.68 15.11 -0.86
CA LEU A 31 4.88 16.16 -1.86
C LEU A 31 6.36 16.55 -2.00
N SER A 32 7.13 16.54 -0.91
CA SER A 32 8.56 16.86 -0.93
C SER A 32 9.42 15.86 -1.72
N LEU A 33 8.94 14.62 -1.87
CA LEU A 33 9.60 13.56 -2.62
C LEU A 33 9.30 13.59 -4.13
N LEU A 34 8.31 14.37 -4.57
CA LEU A 34 7.88 14.38 -5.96
C LEU A 34 8.60 15.47 -6.77
N PRO A 35 9.03 15.17 -8.01
CA PRO A 35 9.41 16.20 -8.96
C PRO A 35 8.27 17.20 -9.22
N GLN A 36 8.62 18.47 -9.46
CA GLN A 36 7.64 19.55 -9.64
C GLN A 36 6.63 19.28 -10.76
N HIS A 37 7.03 18.62 -11.84
CA HIS A 37 6.11 18.30 -12.95
C HIS A 37 5.01 17.32 -12.53
N LEU A 38 5.28 16.39 -11.60
CA LEU A 38 4.26 15.50 -11.05
C LEU A 38 3.37 16.24 -10.06
N ILE A 39 3.92 17.14 -9.24
CA ILE A 39 3.14 17.99 -8.33
C ILE A 39 2.11 18.82 -9.12
N ASN A 40 2.53 19.43 -10.23
CA ASN A 40 1.66 20.23 -11.09
C ASN A 40 0.49 19.41 -11.69
N ARG A 41 0.72 18.11 -11.90
CA ARG A 41 -0.25 17.16 -12.46
C ARG A 41 -1.04 16.41 -11.39
N LEU A 42 -0.67 16.52 -10.11
CA LEU A 42 -1.37 15.87 -9.01
C LEU A 42 -2.89 16.13 -8.98
N PRO A 43 -3.39 17.32 -9.34
CA PRO A 43 -4.84 17.57 -9.47
C PRO A 43 -5.58 16.63 -10.43
N GLU A 44 -4.91 16.06 -11.45
CA GLU A 44 -5.49 15.04 -12.35
C GLU A 44 -6.01 13.82 -11.58
N THR A 45 -5.39 13.56 -10.42
CA THR A 45 -5.64 12.39 -9.58
C THR A 45 -6.74 12.60 -8.54
N TYR A 46 -7.22 13.83 -8.35
CA TYR A 46 -8.20 14.15 -7.32
C TYR A 46 -9.53 13.45 -7.60
N ILE A 47 -10.16 12.94 -6.53
CA ILE A 47 -11.49 12.33 -6.61
C ILE A 47 -12.55 13.40 -6.86
N ASP A 48 -12.42 14.56 -6.21
CA ASP A 48 -13.29 15.71 -6.40
C ASP A 48 -12.42 16.99 -6.53
N PRO A 49 -12.00 17.33 -7.77
CA PRO A 49 -11.20 18.52 -8.02
C PRO A 49 -11.89 19.81 -7.59
N GLN A 50 -13.22 19.87 -7.67
CA GLN A 50 -14.00 21.06 -7.37
C GLN A 50 -14.06 21.30 -5.86
N ALA A 51 -14.27 20.25 -5.06
CA ALA A 51 -14.18 20.36 -3.60
C ALA A 51 -12.79 20.82 -3.15
N THR A 52 -11.72 20.27 -3.73
CA THR A 52 -10.36 20.73 -3.42
C THR A 52 -10.11 22.17 -3.84
N ALA A 53 -10.60 22.61 -5.01
CA ALA A 53 -10.49 24.00 -5.46
C ALA A 53 -11.22 24.98 -4.54
N ARG A 54 -12.32 24.54 -3.90
CA ARG A 54 -13.02 25.31 -2.85
C ARG A 54 -12.32 25.29 -1.49
N GLY A 55 -11.16 24.63 -1.36
CA GLY A 55 -10.43 24.51 -0.10
C GLY A 55 -11.07 23.51 0.88
N GLU A 56 -11.95 22.62 0.41
CA GLU A 56 -12.58 21.64 1.27
C GLU A 56 -11.60 20.53 1.65
N ASN A 57 -11.24 20.50 2.93
CA ASN A 57 -10.45 19.40 3.49
C ASN A 57 -11.28 18.12 3.67
N GLY A 58 -12.59 18.14 3.42
CA GLY A 58 -13.50 17.03 3.68
C GLY A 58 -13.90 16.89 5.15
N ARG A 59 -15.02 16.21 5.37
CA ARG A 59 -15.61 15.96 6.69
C ARG A 59 -15.58 14.47 6.94
N PHE A 60 -15.13 14.07 8.13
CA PHE A 60 -15.28 12.72 8.64
C PHE A 60 -16.26 12.79 9.79
N THR A 61 -17.53 12.58 9.45
CA THR A 61 -18.65 12.63 10.39
C THR A 61 -19.07 11.22 10.74
N PHE A 62 -19.16 10.92 12.03
CA PHE A 62 -19.75 9.71 12.56
C PHE A 62 -21.24 9.94 12.76
N PHE A 63 -22.05 9.12 12.11
CA PHE A 63 -23.50 9.14 12.24
C PHE A 63 -23.96 8.00 13.15
N ASP A 64 -24.98 8.26 13.96
CA ASP A 64 -25.80 7.22 14.54
C ASP A 64 -26.82 6.76 13.49
N LEU A 65 -26.65 5.55 12.96
CA LEU A 65 -27.51 5.04 11.89
C LEU A 65 -28.90 4.60 12.39
N SER A 66 -29.11 4.54 13.71
CA SER A 66 -30.44 4.26 14.26
C SER A 66 -31.32 5.51 14.35
N THR A 67 -30.69 6.69 14.41
CA THR A 67 -31.38 7.99 14.52
C THR A 67 -31.13 8.92 13.33
N ASP A 68 -30.22 8.57 12.43
CA ASP A 68 -29.70 9.39 11.34
C ASP A 68 -29.03 10.71 11.78
N GLU A 69 -28.61 10.80 13.05
CA GLU A 69 -27.99 12.02 13.60
C GLU A 69 -26.46 11.97 13.58
N ALA A 70 -25.82 13.12 13.35
CA ALA A 70 -24.37 13.26 13.45
C ALA A 70 -23.93 13.30 14.92
N LYS A 71 -23.18 12.29 15.38
CA LYS A 71 -22.65 12.23 16.75
C LYS A 71 -21.35 13.01 16.93
N TRP A 72 -20.46 12.90 15.94
CA TRP A 72 -19.12 13.46 16.05
C TRP A 72 -18.55 13.80 14.69
N GLN A 73 -17.76 14.87 14.60
CA GLN A 73 -17.05 15.23 13.38
C GLN A 73 -15.58 15.49 13.69
N VAL A 74 -14.70 14.79 12.97
CA VAL A 74 -13.26 15.03 13.06
C VAL A 74 -12.95 16.43 12.50
N PRO A 75 -12.17 17.26 13.21
CA PRO A 75 -11.78 18.58 12.72
C PRO A 75 -11.14 18.53 11.32
N PRO A 76 -11.42 19.52 10.46
CA PRO A 76 -10.82 19.60 9.15
C PRO A 76 -9.36 20.01 9.24
N THR A 77 -8.48 19.17 8.71
CA THR A 77 -7.04 19.41 8.55
C THR A 77 -6.65 19.18 7.09
N ARG A 78 -5.57 19.81 6.63
CA ARG A 78 -5.13 19.72 5.22
C ARG A 78 -4.95 18.26 4.80
N ARG A 79 -5.66 17.83 3.76
CA ARG A 79 -5.60 16.45 3.24
C ARG A 79 -6.06 16.39 1.80
N LEU A 80 -5.57 15.39 1.08
CA LEU A 80 -5.98 15.13 -0.31
C LEU A 80 -6.71 13.79 -0.42
N ARG A 81 -7.75 13.79 -1.26
CA ARG A 81 -8.49 12.59 -1.69
C ARG A 81 -8.09 12.25 -3.11
N LEU A 82 -7.26 11.22 -3.24
CA LEU A 82 -6.63 10.84 -4.49
C LEU A 82 -7.22 9.52 -4.99
N SER A 83 -7.50 9.40 -6.28
CA SER A 83 -7.78 8.09 -6.88
C SER A 83 -6.49 7.28 -6.88
N ARG A 84 -6.48 6.12 -6.23
CA ARG A 84 -5.30 5.25 -6.19
C ARG A 84 -4.79 4.90 -7.59
N ASN A 85 -5.70 4.62 -8.53
CA ASN A 85 -5.34 4.26 -9.90
C ASN A 85 -4.75 5.46 -10.67
N LYS A 86 -5.38 6.64 -10.58
CA LYS A 86 -4.85 7.83 -11.24
C LYS A 86 -3.51 8.26 -10.64
N LEU A 87 -3.38 8.16 -9.31
CA LEU A 87 -2.13 8.45 -8.61
C LEU A 87 -1.01 7.49 -9.04
N ARG A 88 -1.27 6.18 -9.06
CA ARG A 88 -0.30 5.19 -9.57
C ARG A 88 0.14 5.54 -11.00
N ASN A 89 -0.81 5.82 -11.89
CA ASN A 89 -0.50 6.16 -13.28
C ASN A 89 0.33 7.45 -13.40
N LEU A 90 0.05 8.46 -12.58
CA LEU A 90 0.84 9.68 -12.55
C LEU A 90 2.27 9.41 -12.06
N LEU A 91 2.42 8.63 -10.98
CA LEU A 91 3.73 8.31 -10.40
C LEU A 91 4.59 7.41 -11.28
N LEU A 92 4.01 6.71 -12.25
CA LEU A 92 4.74 5.91 -13.24
C LEU A 92 5.38 6.76 -14.35
N ASP A 93 5.07 8.05 -14.43
CA ASP A 93 5.65 8.95 -15.45
C ASP A 93 7.18 9.05 -15.28
N GLY A 94 7.91 8.71 -16.34
CA GLY A 94 9.38 8.67 -16.35
C GLY A 94 10.01 7.49 -15.58
N ILE A 95 9.22 6.52 -15.11
CA ILE A 95 9.70 5.34 -14.40
C ILE A 95 9.67 4.11 -15.32
N ASP A 96 10.82 3.48 -15.50
CA ASP A 96 10.91 2.18 -16.18
C ASP A 96 10.58 1.03 -15.21
N VAL A 97 9.43 0.39 -15.42
CA VAL A 97 8.97 -0.74 -14.61
C VAL A 97 9.09 -2.03 -15.40
N GLN A 98 9.76 -3.00 -14.78
CA GLN A 98 9.89 -4.36 -15.27
C GLN A 98 8.66 -5.18 -14.81
N TRP A 99 7.66 -5.29 -15.69
CA TRP A 99 6.37 -5.95 -15.43
C TRP A 99 6.44 -7.48 -15.53
N ALA A 100 5.40 -8.16 -15.02
CA ALA A 100 5.30 -9.63 -14.98
C ALA A 100 6.49 -10.28 -14.24
N LYS A 101 6.96 -9.62 -13.18
CA LYS A 101 8.10 -10.04 -12.35
C LYS A 101 7.57 -10.35 -10.96
N ARG A 102 7.01 -11.55 -10.80
CA ARG A 102 6.55 -12.04 -9.49
C ARG A 102 7.73 -12.56 -8.68
N GLY A 103 8.17 -11.79 -7.70
CA GLY A 103 9.17 -12.26 -6.73
C GLY A 103 8.65 -13.47 -5.96
N VAL A 104 9.47 -14.52 -5.87
CA VAL A 104 9.16 -15.76 -5.14
C VAL A 104 10.15 -16.06 -4.03
N ASN A 105 11.38 -15.53 -4.11
CA ASN A 105 12.37 -15.71 -3.06
C ASN A 105 13.37 -14.54 -3.04
N ILE A 106 13.99 -14.31 -1.88
CA ILE A 106 15.16 -13.44 -1.75
C ILE A 106 16.20 -14.22 -0.96
N ILE A 107 17.36 -14.46 -1.58
CA ILE A 107 18.48 -15.15 -0.93
C ILE A 107 19.51 -14.11 -0.52
N GLN A 108 19.99 -14.22 0.71
CA GLN A 108 21.13 -13.45 1.19
C GLN A 108 22.35 -14.36 1.19
N ASP A 109 23.36 -14.00 0.40
CA ASP A 109 24.70 -14.57 0.50
C ASP A 109 25.63 -13.50 1.07
N GLY A 110 26.76 -13.86 1.68
CA GLY A 110 27.59 -13.02 2.56
C GLY A 110 28.02 -11.65 2.03
N GLU A 111 27.78 -11.33 0.76
CA GLU A 111 28.08 -10.06 0.11
C GLU A 111 26.88 -9.35 -0.55
N GLY A 112 25.65 -9.90 -0.52
CA GLY A 112 24.50 -9.27 -1.18
C GLY A 112 23.17 -10.02 -1.10
N LEU A 113 22.13 -9.41 -1.68
CA LEU A 113 20.80 -10.02 -1.84
C LEU A 113 20.54 -10.37 -3.31
N GLU A 114 20.03 -11.56 -3.58
CA GLU A 114 19.54 -11.98 -4.90
C GLU A 114 18.02 -12.19 -4.83
N ALA A 115 17.27 -11.49 -5.69
CA ALA A 115 15.83 -11.69 -5.85
C ALA A 115 15.57 -12.73 -6.95
N HIS A 116 14.71 -13.70 -6.66
CA HIS A 116 14.28 -14.75 -7.59
C HIS A 116 12.83 -14.55 -7.98
N PHE A 117 12.51 -14.81 -9.25
CA PHE A 117 11.19 -14.65 -9.83
C PHE A 117 10.63 -15.99 -10.32
N ASP A 118 9.30 -16.09 -10.42
CA ASP A 118 8.59 -17.32 -10.80
C ASP A 118 8.96 -17.89 -12.18
N ASN A 119 9.46 -17.05 -13.08
CA ASN A 119 9.96 -17.44 -14.40
C ASN A 119 11.45 -17.86 -14.42
N GLY A 120 12.09 -17.98 -13.25
CA GLY A 120 13.50 -18.35 -13.12
C GLY A 120 14.49 -17.20 -13.33
N PHE A 121 14.01 -15.98 -13.60
CA PHE A 121 14.87 -14.79 -13.61
C PHE A 121 15.42 -14.53 -12.20
N THR A 122 16.68 -14.08 -12.12
CA THR A 122 17.31 -13.65 -10.87
C THR A 122 18.04 -12.32 -11.07
N VAL A 123 18.16 -11.52 -10.00
CA VAL A 123 18.88 -10.25 -10.04
C VAL A 123 19.41 -9.87 -8.66
N ALA A 124 20.65 -9.38 -8.60
CA ALA A 124 21.21 -8.80 -7.39
C ALA A 124 20.53 -7.46 -7.05
N VAL A 125 20.14 -7.26 -5.79
CA VAL A 125 19.42 -6.06 -5.32
C VAL A 125 20.08 -5.46 -4.07
N PRO A 126 20.33 -4.13 -4.03
CA PRO A 126 21.09 -3.54 -2.92
C PRO A 126 20.30 -3.29 -1.63
N VAL A 127 18.98 -2.98 -1.65
CA VAL A 127 18.12 -2.81 -0.44
C VAL A 127 16.61 -2.93 -0.78
N ARG A 128 15.82 -3.24 0.27
CA ARG A 128 14.44 -3.77 0.37
C ARG A 128 13.33 -2.70 0.49
N PHE A 129 12.39 -2.67 -0.44
CA PHE A 129 10.99 -2.42 -0.09
C PHE A 129 10.10 -3.35 -0.93
N LEU A 130 9.67 -4.46 -0.32
CA LEU A 130 8.66 -5.33 -0.89
C LEU A 130 7.38 -5.13 -0.08
N GLY A 131 6.31 -4.68 -0.73
CA GLY A 131 4.98 -4.96 -0.21
C GLY A 131 4.75 -6.47 -0.30
N ALA A 132 5.01 -7.19 0.79
CA ALA A 132 4.81 -8.63 0.86
C ALA A 132 3.41 -8.94 1.41
N SER A 133 2.74 -9.92 0.81
CA SER A 133 1.59 -10.59 1.42
C SER A 133 1.96 -12.06 1.56
N THR A 134 1.96 -12.57 2.78
CA THR A 134 2.16 -14.00 3.05
C THR A 134 0.91 -14.58 3.68
N ILE A 135 0.63 -15.85 3.38
CA ILE A 135 -0.28 -16.65 4.18
C ILE A 135 0.49 -17.06 5.43
N THR A 136 -0.09 -16.87 6.60
CA THR A 136 0.48 -17.33 7.86
C THR A 136 -0.42 -18.40 8.46
N PRO A 137 0.14 -19.39 9.17
CA PRO A 137 -0.64 -20.27 10.03
C PRO A 137 -1.57 -19.49 10.98
N ALA A 138 -2.72 -20.07 11.32
CA ALA A 138 -3.76 -19.40 12.09
C ALA A 138 -3.31 -19.00 13.51
N ASP A 139 -2.46 -19.81 14.15
CA ASP A 139 -1.90 -19.55 15.47
C ASP A 139 -0.94 -18.35 15.48
N VAL A 140 -0.12 -18.21 14.44
CA VAL A 140 0.74 -17.03 14.23
C VAL A 140 -0.12 -15.79 13.99
N GLY A 141 -1.13 -15.89 13.12
CA GLY A 141 -2.09 -14.81 12.89
C GLY A 141 -2.85 -14.39 14.15
N LYS A 142 -3.20 -15.34 15.02
CA LYS A 142 -3.86 -15.08 16.31
C LYS A 142 -2.97 -14.25 17.24
N ARG A 143 -1.68 -14.58 17.36
CA ARG A 143 -0.72 -13.79 18.17
C ARG A 143 -0.62 -12.35 17.70
N PHE A 144 -0.59 -12.13 16.39
CA PHE A 144 -0.60 -10.77 15.84
C PHE A 144 -1.90 -10.02 16.14
N LYS A 145 -3.07 -10.68 16.05
CA LYS A 145 -4.35 -10.08 16.44
C LYS A 145 -4.46 -9.74 17.92
N GLU A 146 -3.87 -10.56 18.78
CA GLU A 146 -3.80 -10.31 20.23
C GLU A 146 -2.92 -9.09 20.56
N LEU A 147 -1.89 -8.82 19.76
CA LEU A 147 -1.04 -7.63 19.89
C LEU A 147 -1.75 -6.37 19.36
N ASP A 148 -2.21 -6.40 18.12
CA ASP A 148 -3.04 -5.34 17.52
C ASP A 148 -3.93 -5.95 16.41
N PRO A 149 -5.26 -5.94 16.55
CA PRO A 149 -6.16 -6.55 15.58
C PRO A 149 -6.31 -5.76 14.27
N PHE A 150 -5.79 -4.53 14.20
CA PHE A 150 -5.97 -3.63 13.07
C PHE A 150 -4.67 -3.37 12.32
N CYS A 151 -3.62 -2.96 13.01
CA CYS A 151 -2.36 -2.60 12.37
C CYS A 151 -1.19 -2.66 13.37
N PHE A 152 -0.12 -3.36 13.00
CA PHE A 152 1.08 -3.44 13.82
C PHE A 152 2.28 -2.87 13.06
N GLN A 153 3.11 -2.11 13.76
CA GLN A 153 4.40 -1.63 13.28
C GLN A 153 5.49 -2.17 14.21
N GLY A 154 6.51 -2.80 13.65
CA GLY A 154 7.58 -3.40 14.44
C GLY A 154 8.92 -3.34 13.72
N GLY A 155 9.99 -3.11 14.48
CA GLY A 155 11.36 -3.22 14.01
C GLY A 155 12.07 -4.40 14.65
N ASP A 156 12.91 -5.09 13.90
CA ASP A 156 13.85 -6.07 14.44
C ASP A 156 15.28 -5.50 14.39
N PRO A 157 15.85 -5.12 15.55
CA PRO A 157 17.19 -4.53 15.61
C PRO A 157 18.31 -5.52 15.26
N GLN A 158 18.06 -6.83 15.24
CA GLN A 158 19.08 -7.82 14.84
C GLN A 158 19.22 -7.91 13.31
N THR A 159 18.14 -7.65 12.57
CA THR A 159 18.09 -7.78 11.10
C THR A 159 17.93 -6.44 10.39
N ASP A 160 17.97 -5.33 11.13
CA ASP A 160 17.71 -3.96 10.66
C ASP A 160 16.45 -3.85 9.77
N SER A 161 15.42 -4.61 10.16
CA SER A 161 14.18 -4.74 9.37
C SER A 161 13.05 -3.97 10.03
N PHE A 162 12.36 -3.14 9.25
CA PHE A 162 11.13 -2.48 9.65
C PHE A 162 9.93 -3.08 8.93
N LEU A 163 8.90 -3.47 9.68
CA LEU A 163 7.70 -4.10 9.18
C LEU A 163 6.48 -3.24 9.52
N PHE A 164 5.72 -2.89 8.50
CA PHE A 164 4.35 -2.41 8.62
C PHE A 164 3.42 -3.54 8.18
N PHE A 165 2.54 -4.00 9.08
CA PHE A 165 1.62 -5.09 8.80
C PHE A 165 0.16 -4.64 9.01
N SER A 166 -0.70 -5.10 8.10
CA SER A 166 -2.15 -5.02 8.21
C SER A 166 -2.76 -6.32 7.70
N PHE A 167 -3.78 -6.83 8.37
CA PHE A 167 -4.57 -7.94 7.83
C PHE A 167 -5.33 -7.47 6.59
N LEU A 168 -5.06 -8.09 5.44
CA LEU A 168 -5.76 -7.77 4.19
C LEU A 168 -7.17 -8.35 4.16
N ASP A 169 -7.35 -9.54 4.76
CA ASP A 169 -8.60 -10.31 4.81
C ASP A 169 -8.68 -11.09 6.13
N THR A 170 -9.89 -11.40 6.59
CA THR A 170 -10.13 -12.33 7.71
C THR A 170 -10.57 -13.70 7.19
N PRO A 171 -10.55 -14.77 8.01
CA PRO A 171 -11.08 -16.08 7.60
C PRO A 171 -12.51 -16.00 7.05
N THR A 172 -13.31 -15.07 7.55
CA THR A 172 -14.69 -14.82 7.12
C THR A 172 -14.82 -14.02 5.81
N SER A 173 -13.77 -13.34 5.34
CA SER A 173 -13.81 -12.48 4.15
C SER A 173 -12.82 -12.88 3.06
N ASN A 174 -12.04 -13.94 3.26
CA ASN A 174 -11.03 -14.39 2.32
C ASN A 174 -11.68 -15.23 1.22
N ASP A 175 -11.81 -14.66 0.02
CA ASP A 175 -12.35 -15.31 -1.18
C ASP A 175 -11.26 -15.94 -2.07
N ARG A 176 -10.00 -15.93 -1.61
CA ARG A 176 -8.88 -16.52 -2.35
C ARG A 176 -8.95 -18.04 -2.20
N ASN A 177 -8.87 -18.74 -3.33
CA ASN A 177 -8.89 -20.20 -3.38
C ASN A 177 -7.69 -20.75 -2.60
N THR A 178 -7.92 -21.21 -1.38
CA THR A 178 -6.91 -21.86 -0.54
C THR A 178 -7.21 -23.36 -0.53
N ASP A 179 -6.34 -24.18 -1.13
CA ASP A 179 -6.32 -25.64 -0.92
C ASP A 179 -5.93 -26.03 0.53
N SER A 180 -6.11 -25.12 1.48
CA SER A 180 -5.82 -25.32 2.90
C SER A 180 -7.06 -24.90 3.67
N ASP A 181 -7.93 -25.87 3.91
CA ASP A 181 -9.03 -25.76 4.86
C ASP A 181 -8.46 -25.37 6.23
N PHE A 182 -8.89 -24.24 6.77
CA PHE A 182 -8.61 -23.86 8.14
C PHE A 182 -9.84 -24.25 8.99
N GLU A 183 -9.76 -25.35 9.73
CA GLU A 183 -10.72 -25.62 10.80
C GLU A 183 -10.46 -24.65 11.97
N CYS A 184 -11.57 -24.09 12.48
CA CYS A 184 -11.61 -23.11 13.55
C CYS A 184 -11.34 -23.73 14.93
#